data_AF-A0A1V9B9A5-F1
#
_entry.id   AF-A0A1V9B9A5-F1
#
_cell.length_a   1.000
_cell.length_b   1.000
_cell.length_c   1.000
_cell.angle_alpha   90.00
_cell.angle_beta   90.00
_cell.angle_gamma   90.00
#
_symmetry.space_group_name_H-M   'P 1'
#
loop_
_entity.id
_entity.type
_entity.pdbx_description
1 polymer ?
#
loop_
_entity_poly.entity_id
_entity_poly.type
_entity_poly.pdbx_seq_one_letter_code
_entity_poly.pdbx_strand_id
1 'polypeptide(L)'
;MVRKLIMFTVIGVWICLHPASHAAAFSPQVIQRGAVGDDVIELQARLQYLGFYNGKIDGVFGWRTYWALRNFQYEYGLPVDGLAGAETKQKLVNASKYYEEFVKRQIRQGNDFTHYGGIPLSQQVKKRGGGGSTAKTTASNVPKGFSQNDIQLMANAVYGEARGEPYIGQVAVAAVILNRLEHPSFPDTVAGVIFQPGAFTAVADGQIWLTPNETARKAVLDAINGWDPSGGAIYYFNPATATSAWIWSRPQIKRIGQHIFCK
;
A
#
# COMPACT_ATOMS: atom_id res chain seq x y z
N MET A 1 -64.54 7.41 59.16
CA MET A 1 -64.58 7.55 57.69
C MET A 1 -63.16 7.87 57.22
N VAL A 2 -62.41 6.88 56.73
CA VAL A 2 -60.98 7.05 56.38
C VAL A 2 -60.87 7.18 54.85
N ARG A 3 -60.48 8.35 54.36
CA ARG A 3 -60.20 8.60 52.94
C ARG A 3 -58.77 8.15 52.62
N LYS A 4 -58.60 7.13 51.79
CA LYS A 4 -57.32 6.75 51.21
C LYS A 4 -57.05 7.61 49.97
N LEU A 5 -55.93 8.35 49.99
CA LEU A 5 -55.42 9.11 48.84
C LEU A 5 -54.48 8.18 48.06
N ILE A 6 -54.83 7.84 46.82
CA ILE A 6 -53.98 7.04 45.92
C ILE A 6 -53.17 8.03 45.07
N MET A 7 -51.86 8.06 45.29
CA MET A 7 -50.90 8.88 44.55
C MET A 7 -50.30 8.02 43.43
N PHE A 8 -50.66 8.31 42.18
CA PHE A 8 -50.06 7.70 41.00
C PHE A 8 -48.78 8.44 40.62
N THR A 9 -47.63 7.83 40.86
CA THR A 9 -46.33 8.29 40.32
C THR A 9 -46.20 7.84 38.87
N VAL A 10 -46.29 8.79 37.94
CA VAL A 10 -45.99 8.57 36.51
C VAL A 10 -44.46 8.58 36.35
N ILE A 11 -43.87 7.39 36.18
CA ILE A 11 -42.45 7.25 35.82
C ILE A 11 -42.34 7.49 34.31
N GLY A 12 -41.98 8.72 33.92
CA GLY A 12 -41.68 9.06 32.53
C GLY A 12 -40.37 8.38 32.10
N VAL A 13 -40.45 7.37 31.25
CA VAL A 13 -39.28 6.78 30.59
C VAL A 13 -38.79 7.79 29.54
N TRP A 14 -37.76 8.56 29.88
CA TRP A 14 -37.02 9.36 28.92
C TRP A 14 -36.15 8.43 28.06
N ILE A 15 -36.67 8.07 26.88
CA ILE A 15 -35.87 7.40 25.85
C ILE A 15 -34.96 8.47 25.24
N CYS A 16 -33.72 8.55 25.72
CA CYS A 16 -32.67 9.31 25.03
C CYS A 16 -32.39 8.64 23.68
N LEU A 17 -33.02 9.16 22.62
CA LEU A 17 -32.57 8.96 21.24
C LEU A 17 -31.19 9.60 21.13
N HIS A 18 -30.16 8.82 21.40
CA HIS A 18 -28.81 9.19 21.02
C HIS A 18 -28.77 9.16 19.48
N PRO A 19 -28.45 10.26 18.80
CA PRO A 19 -28.10 10.16 17.39
C PRO A 19 -26.95 9.15 17.30
N ALA A 20 -27.15 8.09 16.52
CA ALA A 20 -26.06 7.20 16.18
C ALA A 20 -24.94 8.08 15.61
N SER A 21 -23.82 8.14 16.33
CA SER A 21 -22.62 8.85 15.92
C SER A 21 -22.17 8.23 14.60
N HIS A 22 -22.67 8.77 13.48
CA HIS A 22 -22.06 8.54 12.20
C HIS A 22 -20.71 9.24 12.33
N ALA A 23 -19.65 8.46 12.50
CA ALA A 23 -18.29 8.94 12.31
C ALA A 23 -18.31 9.74 11.00
N ALA A 24 -18.21 11.07 11.11
CA ALA A 24 -18.10 11.89 9.92
C ALA A 24 -16.84 11.39 9.22
N ALA A 25 -16.98 10.88 8.00
CA ALA A 25 -15.84 10.61 7.14
C ALA A 25 -15.01 11.90 6.97
N PHE A 26 -13.86 11.80 6.30
CA PHE A 26 -12.99 12.91 5.91
C PHE A 26 -13.54 14.34 6.10
N SER A 27 -12.74 15.22 6.71
CA SER A 27 -13.06 16.65 6.74
C SER A 27 -13.19 17.24 5.31
N PRO A 28 -13.79 18.43 5.14
CA PRO A 28 -13.90 19.07 3.83
C PRO A 28 -12.54 19.50 3.21
N GLN A 29 -11.45 19.51 3.96
CA GLN A 29 -10.16 20.03 3.49
C GLN A 29 -9.53 19.14 2.42
N VAL A 30 -8.87 19.69 1.41
CA VAL A 30 -8.10 18.88 0.45
C VAL A 30 -6.87 18.32 1.15
N ILE A 31 -6.65 17.01 1.05
CA ILE A 31 -5.46 16.37 1.64
C ILE A 31 -4.40 16.22 0.56
N GLN A 32 -3.18 16.64 0.86
CA GLN A 32 -2.03 16.60 -0.05
C GLN A 32 -0.75 16.20 0.66
N ARG A 33 0.30 15.90 -0.10
CA ARG A 33 1.63 15.56 0.44
C ARG A 33 2.13 16.64 1.41
N GLY A 34 2.60 16.21 2.58
CA GLY A 34 3.00 17.07 3.69
C GLY A 34 1.89 17.28 4.74
N ALA A 35 0.64 16.94 4.44
CA ALA A 35 -0.43 16.95 5.43
C ALA A 35 -0.18 15.91 6.54
N VAL A 36 -0.71 16.19 7.73
CA VAL A 36 -0.69 15.29 8.87
C VAL A 36 -2.04 15.28 9.59
N GLY A 37 -2.33 14.21 10.35
CA GLY A 37 -3.48 14.13 11.25
C GLY A 37 -4.55 13.10 10.84
N ASP A 38 -5.73 13.22 11.46
CA ASP A 38 -6.81 12.22 11.37
C ASP A 38 -7.30 11.95 9.93
N ASP A 39 -7.40 12.99 9.11
CA ASP A 39 -7.76 12.86 7.69
C ASP A 39 -6.72 12.01 6.91
N VAL A 40 -5.44 12.12 7.26
CA VAL A 40 -4.37 11.31 6.64
C VAL A 40 -4.41 9.87 7.15
N ILE A 41 -4.74 9.66 8.43
CA ILE A 41 -4.94 8.33 9.01
C ILE A 41 -6.07 7.61 8.29
N GLU A 42 -7.21 8.27 8.10
CA GLU A 42 -8.34 7.71 7.34
C GLU A 42 -7.94 7.42 5.90
N LEU A 43 -7.24 8.35 5.23
CA LEU A 43 -6.76 8.16 3.85
C LEU A 43 -5.89 6.91 3.74
N GLN A 44 -4.87 6.78 4.59
CA GLN A 44 -3.97 5.62 4.61
C GLN A 44 -4.73 4.32 4.90
N ALA A 45 -5.66 4.33 5.87
CA ALA A 45 -6.45 3.16 6.23
C ALA A 45 -7.36 2.69 5.08
N ARG A 46 -8.02 3.63 4.38
CA ARG A 46 -8.88 3.33 3.22
C ARG A 46 -8.08 2.83 2.02
N LEU A 47 -6.95 3.48 1.72
CA LEU A 47 -6.05 3.02 0.67
C LEU A 47 -5.47 1.63 0.99
N GLN A 48 -5.16 1.36 2.26
CA GLN A 48 -4.70 0.05 2.70
C GLN A 48 -5.81 -1.00 2.61
N TYR A 49 -7.05 -0.64 2.96
CA TYR A 49 -8.22 -1.53 2.81
C TYR A 49 -8.37 -2.02 1.38
N LEU A 50 -8.15 -1.13 0.43
CA LEU A 50 -8.23 -1.38 -1.00
C LEU A 50 -6.96 -2.01 -1.59
N GLY A 51 -5.89 -2.17 -0.80
CA GLY A 51 -4.63 -2.75 -1.24
C GLY A 51 -3.68 -1.80 -1.96
N PHE A 52 -3.97 -0.49 -2.02
CA PHE A 52 -3.08 0.51 -2.63
C PHE A 52 -1.95 0.98 -1.72
N TYR A 53 -2.08 0.80 -0.40
CA TYR A 53 -1.11 1.29 0.58
C TYR A 53 -0.61 0.17 1.49
N ASN A 54 0.68 -0.14 1.40
CA ASN A 54 1.36 -1.15 2.20
C ASN A 54 2.21 -0.58 3.35
N GLY A 55 2.14 0.74 3.57
CA GLY A 55 2.88 1.42 4.64
C GLY A 55 2.19 1.36 6.01
N LYS A 56 2.84 1.97 7.00
CA LYS A 56 2.26 2.16 8.34
C LYS A 56 1.20 3.25 8.27
N ILE A 57 0.04 3.02 8.90
CA ILE A 57 -0.95 4.08 9.13
C ILE A 57 -0.42 4.96 10.28
N ASP A 58 0.25 6.04 9.92
CA ASP A 58 0.97 6.94 10.84
C ASP A 58 0.44 8.37 10.82
N GLY A 59 -0.53 8.66 9.95
CA GLY A 59 -1.11 10.00 9.82
C GLY A 59 -0.18 11.01 9.17
N VAL A 60 0.88 10.58 8.47
CA VAL A 60 1.80 11.46 7.73
C VAL A 60 1.70 11.22 6.23
N PHE A 61 1.33 12.26 5.47
CA PHE A 61 1.21 12.15 4.02
C PHE A 61 2.59 12.32 3.37
N GLY A 62 3.36 11.24 3.38
CA GLY A 62 4.63 11.11 2.67
C GLY A 62 4.49 10.58 1.24
N TRP A 63 5.63 10.27 0.60
CA TRP A 63 5.68 9.74 -0.77
C TRP A 63 4.94 8.41 -0.95
N ARG A 64 4.97 7.52 0.05
CA ARG A 64 4.20 6.26 0.00
C ARG A 64 2.70 6.52 -0.13
N THR A 65 2.17 7.46 0.67
CA THR A 65 0.75 7.84 0.65
C THR A 65 0.39 8.53 -0.67
N TYR A 66 1.29 9.39 -1.17
CA TYR A 66 1.14 10.06 -2.47
C TYR A 66 0.99 9.06 -3.62
N TRP A 67 1.88 8.07 -3.70
CA TRP A 67 1.84 7.09 -4.77
C TRP A 67 0.65 6.13 -4.64
N ALA A 68 0.32 5.70 -3.43
CA ALA A 68 -0.89 4.92 -3.18
C ALA A 68 -2.16 5.67 -3.64
N LEU A 69 -2.25 6.97 -3.34
CA LEU A 69 -3.36 7.79 -3.77
C LEU A 69 -3.43 7.91 -5.29
N ARG A 70 -2.31 8.15 -5.97
CA ARG A 70 -2.27 8.24 -7.43
C ARG A 70 -2.63 6.91 -8.09
N ASN A 71 -2.19 5.79 -7.54
CA ASN A 71 -2.61 4.47 -8.03
C ASN A 71 -4.11 4.26 -7.89
N PHE A 72 -4.67 4.62 -6.74
CA PHE A 72 -6.11 4.59 -6.54
C PHE A 72 -6.82 5.49 -7.56
N GLN A 73 -6.36 6.71 -7.77
CA GLN A 73 -6.94 7.62 -8.75
C GLN A 73 -6.91 7.03 -10.15
N TYR A 74 -5.76 6.47 -10.57
CA TYR A 74 -5.62 5.80 -11.86
C TYR A 74 -6.59 4.62 -12.02
N GLU A 75 -6.64 3.70 -11.03
CA GLU A 75 -7.50 2.51 -11.09
C GLU A 75 -8.98 2.87 -11.17
N TYR A 76 -9.39 3.94 -10.49
CA TYR A 76 -10.79 4.35 -10.43
C TYR A 76 -11.17 5.42 -11.47
N GLY A 77 -10.28 5.73 -12.41
CA GLY A 77 -10.56 6.67 -13.51
C GLY A 77 -10.70 8.14 -13.08
N LEU A 78 -10.06 8.52 -11.97
CA LEU A 78 -10.05 9.88 -11.42
C LEU A 78 -8.87 10.69 -11.97
N PRO A 79 -8.89 12.04 -11.85
CA PRO A 79 -7.69 12.85 -12.07
C PRO A 79 -6.52 12.37 -11.19
N VAL A 80 -5.39 12.04 -11.82
CA VAL A 80 -4.21 11.45 -11.15
C VAL A 80 -3.26 12.53 -10.62
N ASP A 81 -3.80 13.50 -9.88
CA ASP A 81 -3.12 14.69 -9.38
C ASP A 81 -2.42 14.49 -8.02
N GLY A 82 -2.70 13.37 -7.33
CA GLY A 82 -2.18 13.10 -5.99
C GLY A 82 -2.81 13.95 -4.89
N LEU A 83 -4.00 14.52 -5.14
CA LEU A 83 -4.81 15.28 -4.20
C LEU A 83 -6.07 14.50 -3.79
N ALA A 84 -6.30 14.37 -2.49
CA ALA A 84 -7.56 13.82 -1.99
C ALA A 84 -8.60 14.93 -1.84
N GLY A 85 -9.12 15.38 -2.99
CA GLY A 85 -10.27 16.27 -3.09
C GLY A 85 -11.61 15.56 -2.85
N ALA A 86 -12.72 16.28 -2.96
CA ALA A 86 -14.06 15.77 -2.65
C ALA A 86 -14.42 14.49 -3.44
N GLU A 87 -14.16 14.47 -4.75
CA GLU A 87 -14.46 13.31 -5.60
C GLU A 87 -13.62 12.08 -5.21
N THR A 88 -12.31 12.26 -5.05
CA THR A 88 -11.38 11.21 -4.60
C THR A 88 -11.81 10.64 -3.23
N LYS A 89 -12.16 11.52 -2.29
CA LYS A 89 -12.64 11.15 -0.95
C LYS A 89 -13.95 10.36 -1.02
N GLN A 90 -14.92 10.81 -1.80
CA GLN A 90 -16.18 10.10 -1.99
C GLN A 90 -15.95 8.71 -2.58
N LYS A 91 -15.05 8.59 -3.56
CA LYS A 91 -14.72 7.30 -4.18
C LYS A 91 -14.06 6.35 -3.18
N LEU A 92 -13.14 6.84 -2.35
CA LEU A 92 -12.53 6.06 -1.26
C LEU A 92 -13.59 5.58 -0.26
N VAL A 93 -14.51 6.46 0.14
CA VAL A 93 -15.60 6.13 1.07
C VAL A 93 -16.50 5.03 0.51
N ASN A 94 -16.84 5.11 -0.78
CA ASN A 94 -17.73 4.14 -1.42
C ASN A 94 -17.05 2.78 -1.67
N ALA A 95 -15.75 2.78 -1.96
CA ALA A 95 -15.01 1.57 -2.31
C ALA A 95 -14.47 0.82 -1.07
N SER A 96 -14.35 1.48 0.08
CA SER A 96 -13.66 0.93 1.25
C SER A 96 -14.50 1.03 2.53
N LYS A 97 -14.21 0.14 3.49
CA LYS A 97 -14.60 0.36 4.89
C LYS A 97 -13.50 1.14 5.62
N TYR A 98 -13.84 1.80 6.73
CA TYR A 98 -12.88 2.39 7.65
C TYR A 98 -13.33 2.08 9.08
N TYR A 99 -12.58 1.21 9.76
CA TYR A 99 -12.85 0.81 11.15
C TYR A 99 -12.17 1.79 12.11
N GLU A 100 -12.69 3.02 12.19
CA GLU A 100 -12.06 4.14 12.91
C GLU A 100 -11.64 3.77 14.34
N GLU A 101 -12.56 3.22 15.14
CA GLU A 101 -12.27 2.85 16.53
C GLU A 101 -11.15 1.82 16.65
N PHE A 102 -11.07 0.86 15.72
CA PHE A 102 -9.97 -0.09 15.68
C PHE A 102 -8.66 0.62 15.37
N VAL A 103 -8.60 1.41 14.29
CA VAL A 103 -7.39 2.10 13.83
C VAL A 103 -6.88 3.05 14.91
N LYS A 104 -7.74 3.94 15.44
CA LYS A 104 -7.37 4.89 16.49
C LYS A 104 -6.93 4.18 17.76
N ARG A 105 -7.56 3.06 18.15
CA ARG A 105 -7.13 2.27 19.32
C ARG A 105 -5.74 1.66 19.12
N GLN A 106 -5.44 1.08 17.96
CA GLN A 106 -4.11 0.49 17.72
C GLN A 106 -3.02 1.55 17.73
N ILE A 107 -3.28 2.74 17.16
CA ILE A 107 -2.36 3.88 17.21
C ILE A 107 -2.11 4.31 18.65
N ARG A 108 -3.17 4.52 19.46
CA ARG A 108 -3.04 4.89 20.88
C ARG A 108 -2.26 3.86 21.70
N GLN A 109 -2.40 2.57 21.38
CA GLN A 109 -1.68 1.49 22.05
C GLN A 109 -0.25 1.30 21.54
N GLY A 110 0.15 2.00 20.47
CA GLY A 110 1.49 1.87 19.88
C GLY A 110 1.73 0.51 19.20
N ASN A 111 0.67 -0.23 18.85
CA ASN A 111 0.79 -1.51 18.18
C ASN A 111 1.17 -1.32 16.70
N ASP A 112 1.85 -2.31 16.12
CA ASP A 112 1.96 -2.41 14.67
C ASP A 112 0.71 -3.14 14.16
N PHE A 113 0.02 -2.58 13.17
CA PHE A 113 -1.24 -3.13 12.67
C PHE A 113 -1.45 -2.83 11.19
N THR A 114 -2.43 -3.50 10.58
CA THR A 114 -2.86 -3.26 9.20
C THR A 114 -4.37 -3.05 9.12
N HIS A 115 -4.87 -2.59 7.97
CA HIS A 115 -6.28 -2.33 7.70
C HIS A 115 -6.74 -2.89 6.33
N TYR A 116 -6.29 -4.07 5.92
CA TYR A 116 -6.64 -4.66 4.63
C TYR A 116 -8.09 -5.18 4.58
N GLY A 117 -8.77 -5.02 3.44
CA GLY A 117 -10.09 -5.60 3.21
C GLY A 117 -10.05 -7.12 3.10
N GLY A 118 -11.10 -7.78 3.60
CA GLY A 118 -11.22 -9.24 3.54
C GLY A 118 -10.41 -10.02 4.60
N ILE A 119 -9.59 -9.34 5.40
CA ILE A 119 -8.86 -9.95 6.53
C ILE A 119 -9.60 -9.62 7.85
N PRO A 120 -9.75 -10.56 8.80
CA PRO A 120 -10.32 -10.27 10.11
C PRO A 120 -9.43 -9.31 10.93
N LEU A 121 -10.01 -8.28 11.55
CA LEU A 121 -9.27 -7.29 12.36
C LEU A 121 -8.43 -7.91 13.48
N SER A 122 -8.84 -9.06 14.03
CA SER A 122 -8.08 -9.79 15.05
C SER A 122 -6.75 -10.35 14.54
N GLN A 123 -6.63 -10.58 13.24
CA GLN A 123 -5.41 -11.09 12.59
C GLN A 123 -4.49 -9.96 12.08
N GLN A 124 -4.92 -8.70 12.25
CA GLN A 124 -4.24 -7.53 11.70
C GLN A 124 -3.44 -6.74 12.74
N VAL A 125 -3.12 -7.33 13.89
CA VAL A 125 -2.39 -6.66 14.99
C VAL A 125 -1.18 -7.48 15.41
N LYS A 126 -0.01 -6.85 15.41
CA LYS A 126 1.22 -7.34 16.02
C LYS A 126 1.53 -6.47 17.25
N LYS A 127 1.33 -7.03 18.44
CA LYS A 127 1.65 -6.34 19.70
C LYS A 127 3.17 -6.13 19.77
N ARG A 128 3.62 -4.89 19.97
CA ARG A 128 5.02 -4.64 20.32
C ARG A 128 5.25 -5.03 21.78
N GLY A 129 5.93 -6.15 22.00
CA GLY A 129 6.56 -6.42 23.30
C GLY A 129 7.69 -5.42 23.52
N GLY A 130 7.79 -4.85 24.72
CA GLY A 130 8.82 -3.89 25.08
C GLY A 130 10.22 -4.49 24.93
N GLY A 131 10.89 -4.18 23.83
CA GLY A 131 12.25 -4.61 23.54
C GLY A 131 12.86 -3.65 22.53
N GLY A 132 13.58 -2.65 23.03
CA GLY A 132 14.40 -1.77 22.20
C GLY A 132 15.47 -2.59 21.50
N SER A 133 15.55 -2.48 20.18
CA SER A 133 16.68 -3.00 19.41
C SER A 133 17.09 -1.95 18.40
N THR A 134 18.15 -1.25 18.75
CA THR A 134 18.94 -0.38 17.88
C THR A 134 19.56 -1.22 16.77
N ALA A 135 18.93 -1.22 15.60
CA ALA A 135 19.55 -1.72 14.37
C ALA A 135 20.51 -0.66 13.82
N LYS A 136 21.78 -1.04 13.74
CA LYS A 136 22.92 -0.27 13.27
C LYS A 136 22.82 -0.04 11.76
N THR A 137 22.47 1.16 11.32
CA THR A 137 22.46 1.56 9.91
C THR A 137 23.82 2.15 9.50
N THR A 138 24.53 1.48 8.60
CA THR A 138 25.58 2.08 7.78
C THR A 138 24.93 2.96 6.72
N ALA A 139 25.11 4.27 6.84
CA ALA A 139 24.53 5.28 5.97
C ALA A 139 25.29 5.37 4.63
N SER A 140 24.53 5.41 3.54
CA SER A 140 24.93 6.04 2.27
C SER A 140 23.64 6.64 1.68
N ASN A 141 23.71 7.88 1.19
CA ASN A 141 22.57 8.73 0.80
C ASN A 141 21.75 8.18 -0.38
N VAL A 142 20.93 7.17 -0.09
CA VAL A 142 20.01 6.50 -1.01
C VAL A 142 18.74 6.14 -0.21
N PRO A 143 17.52 6.16 -0.81
CA PRO A 143 16.30 5.84 -0.07
C PRO A 143 16.38 4.47 0.64
N LYS A 144 16.10 4.48 1.96
CA LYS A 144 16.04 3.34 2.92
C LYS A 144 16.76 2.04 2.51
N GLY A 145 18.05 1.96 2.76
CA GLY A 145 18.76 0.67 2.89
C GLY A 145 19.27 0.05 1.59
N PHE A 146 19.12 0.71 0.44
CA PHE A 146 19.68 0.26 -0.84
C PHE A 146 21.00 0.99 -1.15
N SER A 147 22.00 0.28 -1.66
CA SER A 147 23.21 0.89 -2.21
C SER A 147 22.97 1.45 -3.61
N GLN A 148 23.89 2.26 -4.12
CA GLN A 148 23.85 2.70 -5.52
C GLN A 148 23.97 1.52 -6.50
N ASN A 149 24.71 0.49 -6.12
CA ASN A 149 24.82 -0.74 -6.90
C ASN A 149 23.48 -1.48 -6.96
N ASP A 150 22.75 -1.55 -5.84
CA ASP A 150 21.42 -2.15 -5.82
C ASP A 150 20.46 -1.42 -6.76
N ILE A 151 20.47 -0.08 -6.74
CA ILE A 151 19.65 0.72 -7.66
C ILE A 151 20.04 0.47 -9.11
N GLN A 152 21.34 0.38 -9.42
CA GLN A 152 21.80 0.10 -10.77
C GLN A 152 21.35 -1.28 -11.25
N LEU A 153 21.52 -2.31 -10.42
CA LEU A 153 21.06 -3.67 -10.73
C LEU A 153 19.56 -3.70 -10.96
N MET A 154 18.77 -3.12 -10.05
CA MET A 154 17.31 -3.05 -10.19
C MET A 154 16.91 -2.30 -11.46
N ALA A 155 17.56 -1.18 -11.77
CA ALA A 155 17.19 -0.36 -12.92
C ALA A 155 17.51 -1.07 -14.24
N ASN A 156 18.62 -1.79 -14.33
CA ASN A 156 18.96 -2.59 -15.50
C ASN A 156 18.03 -3.80 -15.65
N ALA A 157 17.67 -4.46 -14.55
CA ALA A 157 16.67 -5.52 -14.54
C ALA A 157 15.31 -5.00 -15.04
N VAL A 158 14.82 -3.89 -14.47
CA VAL A 158 13.56 -3.24 -14.89
C VAL A 158 13.60 -2.84 -16.36
N TYR A 159 14.74 -2.32 -16.84
CA TYR A 159 14.87 -1.95 -18.23
C TYR A 159 14.79 -3.17 -19.17
N GLY A 160 15.44 -4.29 -18.84
CA GLY A 160 15.34 -5.51 -19.64
C GLY A 160 13.90 -6.05 -19.71
N GLU A 161 13.18 -5.98 -18.60
CA GLU A 161 11.83 -6.55 -18.50
C GLU A 161 10.73 -5.64 -19.02
N ALA A 162 10.88 -4.32 -18.92
CA ALA A 162 9.82 -3.35 -19.16
C ALA A 162 10.21 -2.22 -20.10
N ARG A 163 11.26 -2.39 -20.92
CA ARG A 163 11.58 -1.44 -21.99
C ARG A 163 10.41 -1.37 -22.98
N GLY A 164 9.93 -0.16 -23.24
CA GLY A 164 8.79 0.09 -24.14
C GLY A 164 7.43 -0.01 -23.46
N GLU A 165 7.37 -0.49 -22.21
CA GLU A 165 6.16 -0.47 -21.40
C GLU A 165 5.83 0.96 -20.92
N PRO A 166 4.54 1.26 -20.64
CA PRO A 166 4.19 2.52 -19.98
C PRO A 166 4.95 2.65 -18.65
N TYR A 167 5.23 3.89 -18.22
CA TYR A 167 6.03 4.16 -17.02
C TYR A 167 5.53 3.41 -15.77
N ILE A 168 4.21 3.33 -15.59
CA ILE A 168 3.58 2.57 -14.50
C ILE A 168 3.91 1.06 -14.56
N GLY A 169 4.11 0.48 -15.74
CA GLY A 169 4.57 -0.91 -15.91
C GLY A 169 6.04 -1.10 -15.51
N GLN A 170 6.90 -0.11 -15.78
CA GLN A 170 8.30 -0.13 -15.31
C GLN A 170 8.35 -0.06 -13.78
N VAL A 171 7.54 0.81 -13.16
CA VAL A 171 7.43 0.88 -11.69
C VAL A 171 6.86 -0.43 -11.13
N ALA A 172 5.90 -1.07 -11.81
CA ALA A 172 5.33 -2.34 -11.39
C ALA A 172 6.37 -3.47 -11.33
N VAL A 173 7.26 -3.57 -12.33
CA VAL A 173 8.37 -4.54 -12.30
C VAL A 173 9.35 -4.23 -11.17
N ALA A 174 9.68 -2.95 -10.95
CA ALA A 174 10.52 -2.55 -9.83
C ALA A 174 9.88 -2.94 -8.47
N ALA A 175 8.57 -2.73 -8.33
CA ALA A 175 7.84 -3.11 -7.13
C ALA A 175 7.82 -4.63 -6.91
N VAL A 176 7.73 -5.44 -7.97
CA VAL A 176 7.88 -6.91 -7.86
C VAL A 176 9.23 -7.30 -7.28
N ILE A 177 10.33 -6.64 -7.67
CA ILE A 177 11.65 -6.89 -7.08
C ILE A 177 11.61 -6.63 -5.58
N LEU A 178 11.05 -5.50 -5.16
CA LEU A 178 10.95 -5.14 -3.74
C LEU A 178 10.02 -6.10 -2.96
N ASN A 179 8.90 -6.50 -3.54
CA ASN A 179 7.97 -7.47 -2.95
C ASN A 179 8.64 -8.83 -2.76
N ARG A 180 9.52 -9.25 -3.68
CA ARG A 180 10.33 -10.47 -3.52
C ARG A 180 11.30 -10.36 -2.35
N LEU A 181 11.97 -9.23 -2.15
CA LEU A 181 12.86 -9.03 -0.99
C LEU A 181 12.13 -9.19 0.35
N GLU A 182 10.84 -8.85 0.41
CA GLU A 182 10.01 -8.98 1.60
C GLU A 182 9.33 -10.37 1.73
N HIS A 183 9.42 -11.23 0.71
CA HIS A 183 8.67 -12.48 0.64
C HIS A 183 9.55 -13.70 0.99
N PRO A 184 9.11 -14.59 1.91
CA PRO A 184 9.96 -15.67 2.46
C PRO A 184 10.39 -16.74 1.44
N SER A 185 9.75 -16.80 0.28
CA SER A 185 10.11 -17.74 -0.81
C SER A 185 11.21 -17.22 -1.74
N PHE A 186 11.75 -16.03 -1.50
CA PHE A 186 12.81 -15.42 -2.31
C PHE A 186 13.99 -15.01 -1.43
N PRO A 187 15.18 -14.81 -2.02
CA PRO A 187 16.30 -14.21 -1.32
C PRO A 187 15.97 -12.81 -0.79
N ASP A 188 16.62 -12.42 0.31
CA ASP A 188 16.41 -11.16 1.01
C ASP A 188 17.41 -10.05 0.59
N THR A 189 18.13 -10.27 -0.52
CA THR A 189 19.06 -9.29 -1.11
C THR A 189 18.72 -9.01 -2.56
N VAL A 190 18.97 -7.77 -3.02
CA VAL A 190 18.69 -7.34 -4.41
C VAL A 190 19.42 -8.23 -5.40
N ALA A 191 20.72 -8.46 -5.18
CA ALA A 191 21.50 -9.38 -5.99
C ALA A 191 20.90 -10.79 -5.95
N GLY A 192 20.53 -11.30 -4.77
CA GLY A 192 19.90 -12.61 -4.63
C GLY A 192 18.64 -12.76 -5.47
N VAL A 193 17.75 -11.76 -5.46
CA VAL A 193 16.51 -11.76 -6.27
C VAL A 193 16.81 -11.64 -7.77
N ILE A 194 17.70 -10.72 -8.16
CA ILE A 194 17.97 -10.42 -9.57
C ILE A 194 18.71 -11.58 -10.26
N PHE A 195 19.67 -12.22 -9.57
CA PHE A 195 20.49 -13.29 -10.13
C PHE A 195 19.88 -14.68 -9.96
N GLN A 196 18.62 -14.81 -9.52
CA GLN A 196 17.94 -16.09 -9.58
C GLN A 196 17.88 -16.60 -11.04
N PRO A 197 18.22 -17.87 -11.31
CA PRO A 197 18.23 -18.40 -12.68
C PRO A 197 16.91 -18.17 -13.40
N GLY A 198 16.96 -17.45 -14.53
CA GLY A 198 15.79 -17.16 -15.37
C GLY A 198 14.81 -16.12 -14.81
N ALA A 199 15.13 -15.41 -13.73
CA ALA A 199 14.23 -14.42 -13.15
C ALA A 199 14.17 -13.09 -13.92
N PHE A 200 15.29 -12.67 -14.54
CA PHE A 200 15.41 -11.44 -15.30
C PHE A 200 16.26 -11.65 -16.55
N THR A 201 15.71 -11.29 -17.71
CA THR A 201 16.36 -11.39 -19.04
C THR A 201 17.66 -10.59 -19.11
N ALA A 202 17.71 -9.41 -18.48
CA ALA A 202 18.90 -8.53 -18.44
C ALA A 202 20.15 -9.21 -17.87
N VAL A 203 20.00 -10.25 -17.03
CA VAL A 203 21.13 -11.04 -16.52
C VAL A 203 21.68 -11.95 -17.61
N ALA A 204 20.81 -12.70 -18.29
CA ALA A 204 21.20 -13.62 -19.36
C ALA A 204 21.80 -12.86 -20.56
N ASP A 205 21.26 -11.68 -20.87
CA ASP A 205 21.71 -10.84 -21.99
C ASP A 205 22.96 -10.00 -21.66
N GLY A 206 23.51 -10.13 -20.44
CA GLY A 206 24.71 -9.40 -19.99
C GLY A 206 24.50 -7.89 -19.80
N GLN A 207 23.26 -7.40 -19.88
CA GLN A 207 22.92 -5.97 -19.77
C GLN A 207 22.90 -5.45 -18.33
N ILE A 208 22.98 -6.35 -17.34
CA ILE A 208 22.87 -6.01 -15.93
C ILE A 208 23.98 -5.06 -15.41
N TRP A 209 25.12 -4.98 -16.10
CA TRP A 209 26.28 -4.14 -15.71
C TRP A 209 26.38 -2.81 -16.46
N LEU A 210 25.42 -2.49 -17.33
CA LEU A 210 25.43 -1.26 -18.11
C LEU A 210 25.03 -0.03 -17.27
N THR A 211 25.24 1.15 -17.82
CA THR A 211 24.69 2.39 -17.25
C THR A 211 23.15 2.34 -17.32
N PRO A 212 22.44 2.52 -16.20
CA PRO A 212 20.99 2.45 -16.19
C PRO A 212 20.31 3.44 -17.11
N ASN A 213 19.27 2.98 -17.80
CA ASN A 213 18.32 3.88 -18.42
C ASN A 213 17.70 4.80 -17.35
N GLU A 214 17.68 6.10 -17.61
CA GLU A 214 17.22 7.09 -16.64
C GLU A 214 15.77 6.88 -16.21
N THR A 215 14.90 6.46 -17.13
CA THR A 215 13.48 6.20 -16.85
C THR A 215 13.33 4.97 -15.95
N ALA A 216 14.05 3.88 -16.24
CA ALA A 216 14.03 2.69 -15.40
C ALA A 216 14.61 2.96 -14.01
N ARG A 217 15.69 3.75 -13.92
CA ARG A 217 16.25 4.19 -12.63
C ARG A 217 15.24 5.00 -11.83
N LYS A 218 14.52 5.92 -12.47
CA LYS A 218 13.46 6.69 -11.83
C LYS A 218 12.32 5.79 -11.35
N ALA A 219 11.92 4.80 -12.15
CA ALA A 219 10.89 3.83 -11.77
C ALA A 219 11.29 3.01 -10.53
N VAL A 220 12.56 2.60 -10.43
CA VAL A 220 13.12 1.96 -9.24
C VAL A 220 13.05 2.86 -8.02
N LEU A 221 13.50 4.12 -8.15
CA LEU A 221 13.44 5.07 -7.05
C LEU A 221 11.99 5.33 -6.59
N ASP A 222 11.06 5.42 -7.51
CA ASP A 222 9.64 5.56 -7.21
C ASP A 222 9.08 4.34 -6.47
N ALA A 223 9.45 3.13 -6.88
CA ALA A 223 9.09 1.91 -6.18
C ALA A 223 9.69 1.84 -4.77
N ILE A 224 10.98 2.19 -4.60
CA ILE A 224 11.63 2.25 -3.28
C ILE A 224 10.96 3.30 -2.38
N ASN A 225 10.48 4.40 -2.96
CA ASN A 225 9.68 5.41 -2.28
C ASN A 225 8.25 4.95 -1.96
N GLY A 226 7.92 3.69 -2.28
CA GLY A 226 6.71 2.97 -1.93
C GLY A 226 5.62 2.97 -2.99
N TRP A 227 5.94 3.31 -4.23
CA TRP A 227 5.01 3.15 -5.33
C TRP A 227 4.93 1.69 -5.79
N ASP A 228 3.88 0.96 -5.38
CA ASP A 228 3.59 -0.37 -5.92
C ASP A 228 2.27 -0.36 -6.74
N PRO A 229 2.33 -0.18 -8.07
CA PRO A 229 1.15 -0.29 -8.92
C PRO A 229 0.74 -1.75 -9.21
N SER A 230 1.59 -2.73 -8.92
CA SER A 230 1.33 -4.16 -9.18
C SER A 230 0.31 -4.76 -8.21
N GLY A 231 0.11 -4.14 -7.04
CA GLY A 231 -0.80 -4.61 -5.99
C GLY A 231 -0.21 -5.72 -5.13
N GLY A 232 1.09 -5.66 -4.83
CA GLY A 232 1.80 -6.68 -4.05
C GLY A 232 2.16 -7.92 -4.86
N ALA A 233 2.37 -7.79 -6.17
CA ALA A 233 2.72 -8.91 -7.03
C ALA A 233 4.15 -9.41 -6.75
N ILE A 234 4.35 -10.72 -6.84
CA ILE A 234 5.67 -11.37 -6.78
C ILE A 234 6.04 -12.10 -8.08
N TYR A 235 5.09 -12.18 -9.02
CA TYR A 235 5.27 -12.69 -10.37
C TYR A 235 4.62 -11.77 -11.39
N TYR A 236 5.09 -11.84 -12.64
CA TYR A 236 4.40 -11.27 -13.79
C TYR A 236 4.73 -12.08 -15.04
N PHE A 237 3.94 -11.95 -16.09
CA PHE A 237 4.20 -12.55 -17.38
C PHE A 237 3.53 -11.80 -18.52
N ASN A 238 4.08 -11.92 -19.73
CA ASN A 238 3.43 -11.44 -20.94
C ASN A 238 2.51 -12.56 -21.49
N PRO A 239 1.18 -12.41 -21.49
CA PRO A 239 0.26 -13.45 -21.94
C PRO A 239 0.39 -13.77 -23.43
N ALA A 240 1.03 -12.91 -24.23
CA ALA A 240 1.28 -13.17 -25.64
C ALA A 240 2.44 -14.15 -25.88
N THR A 241 3.35 -14.31 -24.92
CA THR A 241 4.57 -15.12 -25.08
C THR A 241 4.75 -16.19 -24.02
N ALA A 242 4.02 -16.11 -22.90
CA ALA A 242 4.16 -17.05 -21.79
C ALA A 242 3.60 -18.45 -22.13
N THR A 243 4.50 -19.44 -22.13
CA THR A 243 4.18 -20.85 -22.40
C THR A 243 4.08 -21.71 -21.15
N SER A 244 4.52 -21.22 -19.98
CA SER A 244 4.54 -21.99 -18.74
C SER A 244 3.13 -22.17 -18.16
N ALA A 245 2.61 -23.41 -18.13
CA ALA A 245 1.31 -23.69 -17.50
C ALA A 245 1.27 -23.28 -16.01
N TRP A 246 2.41 -23.34 -15.33
CA TRP A 246 2.52 -22.93 -13.93
C TRP A 246 2.25 -21.43 -13.74
N ILE A 247 2.75 -20.54 -14.62
CA ILE A 247 2.53 -19.10 -14.44
C ILE A 247 1.06 -18.71 -14.64
N TRP A 248 0.37 -19.39 -15.56
CA TRP A 248 -1.07 -19.23 -15.80
C TRP A 248 -1.93 -19.70 -14.61
N SER A 249 -1.40 -20.58 -13.77
CA SER A 249 -2.08 -21.06 -12.55
C SER A 249 -2.02 -20.07 -11.38
N ARG A 250 -1.15 -19.04 -11.45
CA ARG A 250 -0.99 -18.06 -10.37
C ARG A 250 -2.22 -17.14 -10.28
N PRO A 251 -2.66 -16.76 -9.06
CA PRO A 251 -3.73 -15.77 -8.90
C PRO A 251 -3.36 -14.43 -9.55
N GLN A 252 -4.07 -14.09 -10.61
CA GLN A 252 -3.86 -12.86 -11.38
C GLN A 252 -4.44 -11.66 -10.61
N ILE A 253 -3.65 -10.59 -10.47
CA ILE A 253 -4.05 -9.36 -9.80
C ILE A 253 -4.61 -8.38 -10.83
N LYS A 254 -3.80 -8.01 -11.82
CA LYS A 254 -4.15 -7.05 -12.87
C LYS A 254 -3.19 -7.11 -14.05
N ARG A 255 -3.55 -6.43 -15.13
CA ARG A 255 -2.69 -6.22 -16.30
C ARG A 255 -2.25 -4.76 -16.39
N ILE A 256 -0.96 -4.52 -16.57
CA ILE A 256 -0.39 -3.20 -16.85
C ILE A 256 0.47 -3.34 -18.10
N GLY A 257 0.09 -2.61 -19.16
CA GLY A 257 0.72 -2.76 -20.47
C GLY A 257 0.63 -4.20 -20.99
N GLN A 258 1.77 -4.78 -21.32
CA GLN A 258 1.87 -6.15 -21.81
C GLN A 258 1.95 -7.19 -20.69
N HIS A 259 2.10 -6.80 -19.42
CA HIS A 259 2.29 -7.74 -18.32
C HIS A 259 1.03 -7.97 -17.48
N ILE A 260 0.75 -9.23 -17.18
CA ILE A 260 -0.18 -9.64 -16.10
C ILE A 260 0.65 -9.87 -14.84
N PHE A 261 0.28 -9.21 -13.74
CA PHE A 261 0.92 -9.29 -12.43
C PHE A 261 0.15 -10.25 -11.52
N CYS A 262 0.87 -11.10 -10.77
CA CYS A 262 0.30 -12.22 -10.02
C CYS A 262 0.93 -12.38 -8.62
N LYS A 263 0.19 -13.07 -7.73
CA LYS A 263 0.70 -13.57 -6.45
C LYS A 263 1.28 -14.97 -6.58
#